data_AF-A0A444H3J2-F1
#
_entry.id   AF-A0A444H3J2-F1
#
_cell.length_a   1.000
_cell.length_b   1.000
_cell.length_c   1.000
_cell.angle_alpha   90.00
_cell.angle_beta   90.00
_cell.angle_gamma   90.00
#
_symmetry.space_group_name_H-M   'P 1'
#
loop_
_entity.id
_entity.type
_entity.pdbx_description
1 polymer ?
#
loop_
_entity_poly.entity_id
_entity_poly.type
_entity_poly.pdbx_seq_one_letter_code
_entity_poly.pdbx_strand_id
1 'polypeptide(L)'
;MRIWVELNAAGLAVHPYYVVTDQLIRKQRGAVSLALAHEVDRLEQSVIDLLGGNALHMVLRVGYARQEVVRSRRLPIGDVCELE
;
A
#
# COMPACT_ATOMS: atom_id res chain seq x y z
N MET A 1 2.36 -7.95 -7.32
CA MET A 1 3.00 -8.78 -6.27
C MET A 1 4.44 -9.18 -6.58
N ARG A 2 4.78 -9.53 -7.83
CA ARG A 2 6.13 -10.01 -8.21
C ARG A 2 7.28 -9.14 -7.68
N ILE A 3 7.24 -7.83 -7.92
CA ILE A 3 8.32 -6.92 -7.50
C ILE A 3 8.60 -6.93 -5.99
N TRP A 4 7.56 -7.07 -5.16
CA TRP A 4 7.74 -7.15 -3.70
C TRP A 4 8.50 -8.42 -3.31
N VAL A 5 8.13 -9.56 -3.90
CA VAL A 5 8.81 -10.84 -3.65
C VAL A 5 10.27 -10.78 -4.09
N GLU A 6 10.53 -10.22 -5.27
CA GLU A 6 11.89 -10.07 -5.81
C GLU A 6 12.77 -9.18 -4.92
N LEU A 7 12.26 -8.04 -4.47
CA LEU A 7 12.99 -7.14 -3.56
C LEU A 7 13.28 -7.80 -2.20
N ASN A 8 12.31 -8.50 -1.61
CA ASN A 8 12.53 -9.27 -0.39
C ASN A 8 13.59 -10.37 -0.59
N ALA A 9 13.55 -11.07 -1.72
CA ALA A 9 14.52 -12.12 -2.05
C ALA A 9 15.94 -11.55 -2.24
N ALA A 10 16.05 -10.29 -2.70
CA ALA A 10 17.30 -9.54 -2.76
C ALA A 10 17.77 -8.98 -1.40
N GLY A 11 17.09 -9.32 -0.29
CA GLY A 11 17.46 -8.88 1.05
C GLY A 11 16.99 -7.48 1.44
N LEU A 12 16.12 -6.86 0.62
CA LEU A 12 15.53 -5.56 0.95
C LEU A 12 14.27 -5.72 1.79
N ALA A 13 14.11 -4.86 2.79
CA ALA A 13 12.85 -4.72 3.49
C ALA A 13 11.88 -3.90 2.64
N VAL A 14 10.68 -4.44 2.46
CA VAL A 14 9.62 -3.80 1.66
C VAL A 14 8.34 -3.69 2.48
N HIS A 15 7.83 -2.48 2.62
CA HIS A 15 6.57 -2.17 3.29
C HIS A 15 5.56 -1.60 2.28
N PRO A 16 4.49 -2.33 1.94
CA PRO A 16 3.41 -1.79 1.11
C PRO A 16 2.56 -0.81 1.91
N TYR A 17 2.32 0.36 1.34
CA TYR A 17 1.56 1.44 1.95
C TYR A 17 0.34 1.77 1.08
N TYR A 18 -0.84 1.41 1.57
CA TYR A 18 -2.12 1.56 0.87
C TYR A 18 -2.89 2.82 1.27
N VAL A 19 -2.46 3.52 2.33
CA VAL A 19 -3.20 4.67 2.88
C VAL A 19 -3.40 5.76 1.82
N VAL A 20 -2.38 6.04 0.99
CA VAL A 20 -2.51 7.05 -0.07
C VAL A 20 -3.61 6.66 -1.06
N THR A 21 -3.54 5.45 -1.61
CA THR A 21 -4.55 4.93 -2.54
C THR A 21 -5.95 4.91 -1.92
N ASP A 22 -6.06 4.50 -0.65
CA ASP A 22 -7.35 4.46 0.07
C ASP A 22 -7.96 5.86 0.20
N GLN A 23 -7.18 6.88 0.55
CA GLN A 23 -7.68 8.26 0.64
C GLN A 23 -8.16 8.80 -0.71
N LEU A 24 -7.44 8.51 -1.81
CA LEU A 24 -7.86 8.92 -3.15
C LEU A 24 -9.16 8.23 -3.58
N ILE A 25 -9.30 6.93 -3.31
CA ILE A 25 -10.54 6.19 -3.60
C ILE A 25 -11.70 6.72 -2.75
N ARG A 26 -11.46 7.00 -1.46
CA ARG A 26 -12.47 7.62 -0.60
C ARG A 26 -12.89 8.98 -1.13
N LYS A 27 -11.96 9.80 -1.62
CA LYS A 27 -12.27 11.10 -2.22
C LYS A 27 -13.21 10.95 -3.41
N GLN A 28 -12.86 10.06 -4.34
CA GLN A 28 -13.69 9.78 -5.53
C GLN A 28 -15.10 9.33 -5.16
N ARG A 29 -15.27 8.67 -4.01
CA ARG A 29 -16.56 8.19 -3.49
C ARG A 29 -17.26 9.20 -2.56
N GLY A 30 -16.71 10.39 -2.34
CA GLY A 30 -17.25 11.36 -1.39
C GLY A 30 -17.22 10.90 0.07
N ALA A 31 -16.32 9.98 0.42
CA ALA A 31 -16.21 9.34 1.75
C ALA A 31 -15.05 9.89 2.60
N VAL A 32 -14.46 11.02 2.22
CA VAL A 32 -13.42 11.70 3.00
C VAL A 32 -14.07 12.58 4.07
N SER A 33 -13.54 12.52 5.29
CA SER A 33 -13.96 13.42 6.37
C SER A 33 -13.67 14.88 6.00
N LEU A 34 -14.60 15.79 6.30
CA LEU A 34 -14.42 17.22 6.03
C LEU A 34 -13.14 17.79 6.66
N ALA A 35 -12.76 17.29 7.84
CA ALA A 35 -11.55 17.71 8.54
C ALA A 35 -10.24 17.33 7.81
N LEU A 36 -10.31 16.47 6.80
CA LEU A 36 -9.16 15.98 6.03
C LEU A 36 -9.26 16.32 4.53
N ALA A 37 -10.31 17.03 4.11
CA ALA A 37 -10.56 17.27 2.68
C ALA A 37 -9.38 17.98 2.01
N HIS A 38 -8.84 19.02 2.66
CA HIS A 38 -7.73 19.80 2.13
C HIS A 38 -6.41 19.01 2.07
N GLU A 39 -6.14 18.15 3.05
CA GLU A 39 -5.00 17.23 3.05
C GLU A 39 -5.09 16.25 1.88
N VAL A 40 -6.28 15.70 1.65
CA VAL A 40 -6.51 14.73 0.57
C VAL A 40 -6.50 15.40 -0.81
N ASP A 41 -6.92 16.65 -0.92
CA ASP A 41 -6.76 17.46 -2.15
C ASP A 41 -5.27 17.66 -2.50
N ARG A 42 -4.45 18.06 -1.53
CA ARG A 42 -3.00 18.21 -1.73
C ARG A 42 -2.33 16.89 -2.08
N LEU A 43 -2.79 15.80 -1.47
CA LEU A 43 -2.31 14.46 -1.76
C LEU A 43 -2.63 14.03 -3.20
N GLU A 44 -3.86 14.28 -3.66
CA GLU A 44 -4.26 14.00 -5.05
C GLU A 44 -3.41 14.77 -6.05
N GLN A 45 -3.20 16.08 -5.82
CA GLN A 45 -2.36 16.89 -6.70
C GLN A 45 -0.93 16.35 -6.75
N SER A 46 -0.35 15.98 -5.60
CA SER A 46 1.00 15.41 -5.55
C SER A 46 1.12 14.11 -6.34
N VAL A 47 0.07 13.29 -6.33
CA VAL A 47 0.02 12.04 -7.10
C VAL A 47 -0.14 12.31 -8.59
N ILE A 48 -0.96 13.30 -8.97
CA ILE A 48 -1.09 13.75 -10.37
C ILE A 48 0.25 14.24 -10.90
N ASP A 49 0.95 15.08 -10.14
CA ASP A 49 2.25 15.64 -10.53
C ASP A 49 3.30 14.54 -10.72
N LEU A 50 3.28 13.50 -9.87
CA LEU A 50 4.24 12.40 -9.93
C LEU A 50 3.94 11.38 -11.03
N LEU A 51 2.66 11.05 -11.24
CA LEU A 51 2.23 9.94 -12.09
C LEU A 51 1.55 10.37 -13.39
N GLY A 52 1.40 11.67 -13.63
CA GLY A 52 0.75 12.21 -14.84
C GLY A 52 -0.72 11.80 -14.96
N GLY A 53 -1.43 11.71 -13.83
CA GLY A 53 -2.84 11.28 -13.79
C GLY A 53 -3.07 9.77 -13.87
N ASN A 54 -2.02 8.95 -13.93
CA ASN A 54 -2.16 7.49 -13.80
C ASN A 54 -2.64 7.11 -12.39
N ALA A 55 -3.39 6.02 -12.30
CA ALA A 55 -3.88 5.51 -11.02
C ALA A 55 -2.72 5.01 -10.14
N LEU A 56 -2.63 5.53 -8.92
CA LEU A 56 -1.74 4.98 -7.91
C LEU A 56 -2.38 3.74 -7.28
N HIS A 57 -1.78 2.57 -7.48
CA HIS A 57 -2.28 1.34 -6.86
C HIS A 57 -1.70 1.11 -5.47
N MET A 58 -0.41 1.38 -5.28
CA MET A 58 0.30 1.11 -4.03
C MET A 58 1.61 1.90 -3.98
N VAL A 59 2.00 2.35 -2.81
CA VAL A 59 3.36 2.88 -2.57
C VAL A 59 4.19 1.79 -1.89
N LEU A 60 5.37 1.50 -2.42
CA LEU A 60 6.33 0.60 -1.78
C LEU A 60 7.43 1.42 -1.10
N ARG A 61 7.52 1.31 0.22
CA ARG A 61 8.67 1.80 0.97
C ARG A 61 9.72 0.70 1.01
N VAL A 62 10.89 0.95 0.40
CA VAL A 62 11.96 -0.03 0.24
C VAL A 62 13.22 0.48 0.91
N GLY A 63 13.95 -0.41 1.58
CA GLY A 63 15.25 -0.08 2.16
C GLY A 63 15.88 -1.26 2.90
N TYR A 64 16.96 -1.00 3.63
CA TYR A 64 17.61 -2.01 4.45
C TYR A 64 16.94 -2.12 5.82
N ALA A 65 16.69 -3.35 6.25
CA ALA A 65 16.18 -3.61 7.60
C ALA A 65 17.23 -3.20 8.64
N ARG A 66 16.82 -2.44 9.67
CA ARG A 66 17.70 -2.09 10.81
C ARG A 66 17.76 -3.18 11.87
N GLN A 67 16.80 -4.10 11.86
CA GLN A 67 16.65 -5.19 12.81
C GLN A 67 15.99 -6.37 12.10
N GLU A 68 16.17 -7.57 12.64
CA GLU A 68 15.45 -8.75 12.17
C GLU A 68 13.95 -8.61 12.50
N VAL A 69 13.09 -8.83 11.51
CA VAL A 69 11.64 -8.65 11.65
C VAL A 69 10.99 -10.02 11.81
N VAL A 70 10.15 -10.15 12.85
CA VAL A 70 9.34 -11.36 13.04
C VAL A 70 8.38 -11.51 11.86
N ARG A 71 8.44 -12.66 11.19
CA ARG A 71 7.54 -12.95 10.07
C ARG A 71 6.09 -13.00 10.54
N SER A 72 5.21 -12.36 9.78
CA SER A 72 3.77 -12.44 10.02
C SER A 72 3.31 -13.89 9.96
N ARG A 73 2.54 -14.32 10.96
CA ARG A 73 1.90 -15.64 10.96
C ARG A 73 0.81 -15.67 9.89
N ARG A 74 0.55 -16.86 9.35
CA ARG A 74 -0.55 -17.13 8.42
C ARG A 74 -1.43 -18.20 9.05
N LEU A 75 -2.73 -18.09 8.85
CA LEU A 75 -3.64 -19.17 9.22
C LEU A 75 -3.33 -20.41 8.35
N PRO A 76 -3.48 -21.63 8.90
CA PRO A 76 -3.50 -22.85 8.10
C PRO A 76 -4.49 -22.73 6.94
N ILE A 77 -4.13 -23.28 5.78
CA ILE A 77 -4.99 -23.17 4.58
C ILE A 77 -6.37 -23.83 4.79
N GLY A 78 -6.42 -24.94 5.53
CA GLY A 78 -7.66 -25.64 5.84
C GLY A 78 -8.61 -24.87 6.77
N ASP A 79 -8.12 -23.83 7.45
CA ASP A 79 -8.95 -22.97 8.30
C ASP A 79 -9.60 -21.82 7.49
N VAL A 80 -9.13 -21.58 6.25
CA VAL A 80 -9.57 -20.45 5.41
C VAL A 80 -10.12 -20.87 4.05
N CYS A 81 -9.93 -22.12 3.64
CA CYS A 81 -10.45 -22.68 2.40
C CYS A 81 -10.86 -24.14 2.61
N GLU A 82 -12.05 -24.49 2.14
CA GLU A 82 -12.43 -25.89 1.93
C GLU A 82 -11.76 -26.36 0.64
N LEU A 83 -10.96 -27.41 0.72
CA LEU A 83 -10.42 -28.08 -0.46
C LEU A 83 -11.49 -29.09 -0.92
N GLU A 84 -12.20 -28.76 -2.00
CA GLU A 84 -12.97 -29.75 -2.76
C GLU A 84 -12.05 -30.75 -3.47
#